data_AF-A0AAF0J171-F1
#
_entry.id   AF-A0AAF0J171-F1
#
_cell.length_a   1.000
_cell.length_b   1.000
_cell.length_c   1.000
_cell.angle_alpha   90.00
_cell.angle_beta   90.00
_cell.angle_gamma   90.00
#
_symmetry.space_group_name_H-M   'P 1'
#
loop_
_entity.id
_entity.type
_entity.pdbx_description
1 polymer ?
#
loop_
_entity_poly.entity_id
_entity_poly.type
_entity_poly.pdbx_seq_one_letter_code
_entity_poly.pdbx_strand_id
1 'polypeptide(L)'
;MHNEGHEAIVMGPDTGLKEYLGHPVVGTFGIPILVYPGLKLNFARLRFIRRLQQFRPDVVHFVDPIWLGAQMIPLCKFYLPNVPRVSSYHTNLPTYASLFGCGFLEPVMWKLTRSLHNQCHMVFCPSESTRRMLQARGFENVEIWGRGVDVDIFTPAARDENLRESWGCKPKSQALLDTLHDQALSLGPNKRLSPEDAFIRTPDTIPVSELSPPPAYESLTDVPPLPGTSFALPPALLDASVDQAMPTTSAAQDSDSKAVVLFVGRISWEKNIRLLVEAFHLLPHSVKNNAKLVIVGDGPARAELTRLCQKYGLDASFMGHQKGKRLASMYASSSIFAFPSFTETFGQVVLEALASGLPVVGLHAEGTSDLVCHGTTGLLLDTQRAVSADDASPAPVPAASTAPQQDPNAVHLGEQTPLPTSSGRAVPVAAAGHLKPGLSSPIPSVKEFAMIMSHNTRSFHQCAQAYSILLECLIRDRTLRATMGQRAQEYASNKTWWDAMEAPIRGYEQVIAKAGRTNLTDAELEALRNAQRKIAPLSGPYITALVALYLAFFIVMWTYLL
;
A
#
# COMPACT_ATOMS: atom_id res chain seq x y z
N MET A 1 -14.09 -7.77 -13.20
CA MET A 1 -14.88 -8.88 -12.62
C MET A 1 -16.38 -8.58 -12.51
N HIS A 2 -16.92 -8.03 -11.41
CA HIS A 2 -18.38 -7.81 -11.28
C HIS A 2 -18.96 -6.91 -12.39
N ASN A 3 -18.30 -5.78 -12.67
CA ASN A 3 -18.74 -4.85 -13.73
C ASN A 3 -18.69 -5.45 -15.14
N GLU A 4 -17.91 -6.53 -15.33
CA GLU A 4 -17.83 -7.28 -16.60
C GLU A 4 -18.77 -8.50 -16.60
N GLY A 5 -19.63 -8.64 -15.58
CA GLY A 5 -20.61 -9.71 -15.47
C GLY A 5 -20.05 -11.05 -14.96
N HIS A 6 -18.81 -11.10 -14.47
CA HIS A 6 -18.26 -12.33 -13.92
C HIS A 6 -18.85 -12.66 -12.54
N GLU A 7 -19.28 -13.90 -12.36
CA GLU A 7 -19.68 -14.45 -11.06
C GLU A 7 -18.47 -14.80 -10.20
N ALA A 8 -18.53 -14.53 -8.90
CA ALA A 8 -17.48 -14.86 -7.96
C ALA A 8 -18.03 -15.43 -6.64
N ILE A 9 -17.21 -16.23 -5.96
CA ILE A 9 -17.42 -16.64 -4.57
C ILE A 9 -16.11 -16.49 -3.82
N VAL A 10 -16.14 -15.79 -2.69
CA VAL A 10 -14.95 -15.58 -1.85
C VAL A 10 -15.01 -16.55 -0.69
N MET A 11 -13.93 -17.31 -0.47
CA MET A 11 -13.80 -18.23 0.65
C MET A 11 -12.52 -17.94 1.41
N GLY A 12 -12.61 -17.79 2.73
CA GLY A 12 -11.45 -17.34 3.51
C GLY A 12 -11.74 -17.25 5.00
N PRO A 13 -10.89 -16.53 5.76
CA PRO A 13 -11.14 -16.24 7.17
C PRO A 13 -12.51 -15.59 7.39
N ASP A 14 -13.15 -15.88 8.53
CA ASP A 14 -14.39 -15.20 8.89
C ASP A 14 -14.14 -13.73 9.23
N THR A 15 -14.74 -12.84 8.43
CA THR A 15 -14.68 -11.38 8.57
C THR A 15 -15.99 -10.78 9.04
N GLY A 16 -17.03 -11.61 9.26
CA GLY A 16 -18.40 -11.15 9.51
C GLY A 16 -19.15 -10.71 8.23
N LEU A 17 -18.46 -10.60 7.09
CA LEU A 17 -19.07 -10.28 5.81
C LEU A 17 -19.67 -11.54 5.18
N LYS A 18 -20.96 -11.49 4.82
CA LYS A 18 -21.65 -12.62 4.15
C LYS A 18 -21.70 -12.49 2.63
N GLU A 19 -21.60 -11.26 2.12
CA GLU A 19 -21.70 -10.94 0.71
C GLU A 19 -20.94 -9.64 0.42
N TYR A 20 -20.39 -9.52 -0.79
CA TYR A 20 -19.77 -8.30 -1.29
C TYR A 20 -20.15 -8.09 -2.76
N LEU A 21 -20.79 -6.96 -3.08
CA LEU A 21 -21.25 -6.62 -4.43
C LEU A 21 -22.05 -7.75 -5.12
N GLY A 22 -23.00 -8.38 -4.43
CA GLY A 22 -23.78 -9.50 -4.98
C GLY A 22 -23.11 -10.87 -4.80
N HIS A 23 -21.82 -10.93 -4.47
CA HIS A 23 -21.05 -12.18 -4.46
C HIS A 23 -20.92 -12.77 -3.05
N PRO A 24 -21.20 -14.07 -2.86
CA PRO A 24 -21.15 -14.70 -1.55
C PRO A 24 -19.74 -14.74 -0.96
N VAL A 25 -19.66 -14.48 0.35
CA VAL A 25 -18.44 -14.57 1.16
C VAL A 25 -18.63 -15.67 2.21
N VAL A 26 -17.79 -16.71 2.16
CA VAL A 26 -17.88 -17.87 3.04
C VAL A 26 -16.65 -17.92 3.96
N GLY A 27 -16.83 -17.48 5.20
CA GLY A 27 -15.79 -17.50 6.22
C GLY A 27 -15.36 -18.90 6.68
N THR A 28 -14.27 -19.00 7.42
CA THR A 28 -13.87 -20.17 8.20
C THR A 28 -13.33 -19.74 9.55
N PHE A 29 -13.35 -20.66 10.51
CA PHE A 29 -12.77 -20.42 11.82
C PHE A 29 -11.25 -20.56 11.72
N GLY A 30 -10.56 -19.70 12.46
CA GLY A 30 -9.12 -19.77 12.60
C GLY A 30 -8.68 -19.52 14.03
N ILE A 31 -7.59 -20.18 14.40
CA ILE A 31 -6.98 -20.08 15.72
C ILE A 31 -5.93 -18.94 15.68
N PRO A 32 -6.00 -17.96 16.59
CA PRO A 32 -5.01 -16.88 16.62
C PRO A 32 -3.62 -17.43 16.94
N ILE A 33 -2.59 -16.91 16.27
CA ILE A 33 -1.20 -17.25 16.58
C ILE A 33 -0.80 -16.54 17.87
N LEU A 34 -0.18 -17.25 18.81
CA LEU A 34 0.19 -16.71 20.14
C LEU A 34 1.05 -15.44 20.04
N VAL A 35 2.04 -15.45 19.14
CA VAL A 35 2.98 -14.33 18.92
C VAL A 35 2.33 -13.19 18.12
N TYR A 36 1.21 -13.45 17.45
CA TYR A 36 0.51 -12.44 16.65
C TYR A 36 -1.01 -12.71 16.62
N PRO A 37 -1.77 -12.32 17.67
CA PRO A 37 -3.17 -12.69 17.82
C PRO A 37 -4.09 -12.22 16.68
N GLY A 38 -3.68 -11.17 15.96
CA GLY A 38 -4.38 -10.67 14.77
C GLY A 38 -4.28 -11.55 13.53
N LEU A 39 -3.33 -12.50 13.49
CA LEU A 39 -3.18 -13.47 12.42
C LEU A 39 -3.78 -14.81 12.88
N LYS A 40 -4.79 -15.29 12.15
CA LYS A 40 -5.50 -16.53 12.48
C LYS A 40 -5.12 -17.63 11.49
N LEU A 41 -4.74 -18.80 12.01
CA LEU A 41 -4.56 -20.02 11.24
C LEU A 41 -5.93 -20.61 10.91
N ASN A 42 -6.38 -20.36 9.69
CA ASN A 42 -7.70 -20.75 9.21
C ASN A 42 -7.69 -22.15 8.59
N PHE A 43 -8.66 -22.98 8.98
CA PHE A 43 -8.69 -24.38 8.55
C PHE A 43 -9.67 -24.61 7.40
N ALA A 44 -9.32 -25.54 6.52
CA ALA A 44 -10.19 -25.99 5.45
C ALA A 44 -11.45 -26.63 6.04
N ARG A 45 -12.60 -26.37 5.40
CA ARG A 45 -13.88 -26.97 5.77
C ARG A 45 -14.40 -27.77 4.59
N LEU A 46 -14.94 -28.95 4.84
CA LEU A 46 -15.61 -29.76 3.80
C LEU A 46 -16.74 -28.99 3.10
N ARG A 47 -17.36 -28.04 3.80
CA ARG A 47 -18.36 -27.13 3.23
C ARG A 47 -17.81 -26.26 2.08
N PHE A 48 -16.51 -25.94 2.07
CA PHE A 48 -15.89 -25.18 0.98
C PHE A 48 -15.92 -25.99 -0.30
N ILE A 49 -15.54 -27.27 -0.26
CA ILE A 49 -15.62 -28.16 -1.42
C ILE A 49 -17.06 -28.29 -1.91
N ARG A 50 -18.02 -28.51 -1.00
CA ARG A 50 -19.44 -28.57 -1.38
C ARG A 50 -19.91 -27.28 -2.05
N ARG A 51 -19.53 -26.11 -1.52
CA ARG A 51 -19.87 -24.81 -2.10
C ARG A 51 -19.18 -24.59 -3.46
N LEU A 52 -17.92 -24.99 -3.62
CA LEU A 52 -17.23 -24.92 -4.90
C LEU A 52 -17.89 -25.83 -5.94
N GLN A 53 -18.30 -27.04 -5.57
CA GLN A 53 -19.04 -27.93 -6.46
C GLN A 53 -20.41 -27.37 -6.86
N GLN A 54 -21.10 -26.68 -5.94
CA GLN A 54 -22.36 -25.99 -6.21
C GLN A 54 -22.18 -24.75 -7.10
N PHE A 55 -21.12 -23.98 -6.85
CA PHE A 55 -20.78 -22.77 -7.60
C PHE A 55 -20.24 -23.06 -9.00
N ARG A 56 -19.58 -24.21 -9.19
CA ARG A 56 -19.04 -24.68 -10.48
C ARG A 56 -18.03 -23.72 -11.12
N PRO A 57 -16.93 -23.37 -10.42
CA PRO A 57 -15.98 -22.38 -10.91
C PRO A 57 -15.26 -22.82 -12.20
N ASP A 58 -15.01 -21.86 -13.08
CA ASP A 58 -14.12 -22.03 -14.22
C ASP A 58 -12.64 -21.96 -13.84
N VAL A 59 -12.33 -21.21 -12.79
CA VAL A 59 -10.98 -21.08 -12.23
C VAL A 59 -11.06 -20.93 -10.71
N VAL A 60 -10.08 -21.48 -10.00
CA VAL A 60 -9.90 -21.25 -8.56
C VAL A 60 -8.62 -20.45 -8.33
N HIS A 61 -8.73 -19.27 -7.74
CA HIS A 61 -7.60 -18.42 -7.38
C HIS A 61 -7.29 -18.54 -5.89
N PHE A 62 -6.08 -19.00 -5.57
CA PHE A 62 -5.54 -18.97 -4.21
C PHE A 62 -4.67 -17.73 -3.95
N VAL A 63 -5.13 -16.85 -3.08
CA VAL A 63 -4.32 -15.71 -2.60
C VAL A 63 -3.41 -16.19 -1.48
N ASP A 64 -2.08 -16.06 -1.64
CA ASP A 64 -1.05 -16.52 -0.70
C ASP A 64 -1.34 -17.91 -0.09
N PRO A 65 -1.24 -19.02 -0.86
CA PRO A 65 -1.68 -20.36 -0.50
C PRO A 65 -0.92 -21.06 0.66
N ILE A 66 -0.46 -20.35 1.69
CA ILE A 66 0.48 -20.85 2.70
C ILE A 66 -0.16 -21.88 3.65
N TRP A 67 -1.29 -21.54 4.29
CA TRP A 67 -1.91 -22.41 5.31
C TRP A 67 -3.25 -22.98 4.86
N LEU A 68 -4.24 -22.12 4.63
CA LEU A 68 -5.55 -22.55 4.13
C LEU A 68 -5.43 -23.08 2.69
N GLY A 69 -4.63 -22.41 1.86
CA GLY A 69 -4.33 -22.88 0.50
C GLY A 69 -3.64 -24.24 0.49
N ALA A 70 -2.67 -24.49 1.38
CA ALA A 70 -2.00 -25.78 1.49
C ALA A 70 -2.96 -26.95 1.79
N GLN A 71 -4.02 -26.70 2.55
CA GLN A 71 -5.08 -27.68 2.79
C GLN A 71 -6.05 -27.79 1.61
N MET A 72 -6.38 -26.68 0.96
CA MET A 72 -7.40 -26.63 -0.09
C MET A 72 -6.90 -27.03 -1.48
N ILE A 73 -5.63 -26.79 -1.83
CA ILE A 73 -5.04 -27.19 -3.12
C ILE A 73 -5.19 -28.70 -3.39
N PRO A 74 -4.78 -29.62 -2.49
CA PRO A 74 -4.95 -31.06 -2.74
C PRO A 74 -6.43 -31.46 -2.80
N LEU A 75 -7.30 -30.84 -1.99
CA LEU A 75 -8.75 -31.10 -2.04
C LEU A 75 -9.35 -30.63 -3.38
N CYS A 76 -8.97 -29.46 -3.88
CA CYS A 76 -9.41 -28.98 -5.19
C CYS A 76 -8.88 -29.86 -6.32
N LYS A 77 -7.64 -30.36 -6.24
CA LYS A 77 -7.11 -31.33 -7.21
C LYS A 77 -7.92 -32.62 -7.25
N PHE A 78 -8.34 -33.11 -6.08
CA PHE A 78 -9.10 -34.35 -5.96
C PHE A 78 -10.56 -34.20 -6.40
N TYR A 79 -11.27 -33.19 -5.89
CA TYR A 79 -12.70 -33.02 -6.12
C TYR A 79 -13.05 -32.19 -7.36
N LEU A 80 -12.11 -31.39 -7.87
CA LEU A 80 -12.26 -30.51 -9.03
C LEU A 80 -11.06 -30.65 -9.98
N PRO A 81 -10.71 -31.88 -10.43
CA PRO A 81 -9.47 -32.14 -11.16
C PRO A 81 -9.33 -31.27 -12.41
N ASN A 82 -10.45 -31.07 -13.12
CA ASN A 82 -10.52 -30.35 -14.38
C ASN A 82 -10.59 -28.82 -14.22
N VAL A 83 -10.65 -28.27 -13.01
CA VAL A 83 -10.73 -26.80 -12.80
C VAL A 83 -9.31 -26.25 -12.68
N PRO A 84 -8.86 -25.35 -13.56
CA PRO A 84 -7.55 -24.73 -13.43
C PRO A 84 -7.45 -23.93 -12.13
N ARG A 85 -6.25 -23.97 -11.57
CA ARG A 85 -5.89 -23.32 -10.31
C ARG A 85 -4.81 -22.30 -10.59
N VAL A 86 -4.97 -21.10 -10.08
CA VAL A 86 -4.00 -20.01 -10.14
C VAL A 86 -3.71 -19.54 -8.72
N SER A 87 -2.57 -18.91 -8.52
CA SER A 87 -2.20 -18.37 -7.22
C SER A 87 -1.65 -16.96 -7.35
N SER A 88 -1.71 -16.17 -6.29
CA SER A 88 -1.02 -14.90 -6.22
C SER A 88 -0.10 -14.84 -5.01
N TYR A 89 1.09 -14.29 -5.23
CA TYR A 89 2.11 -14.05 -4.22
C TYR A 89 2.07 -12.58 -3.82
N HIS A 90 1.62 -12.30 -2.60
CA HIS A 90 1.49 -10.96 -2.04
C HIS A 90 2.17 -10.82 -0.69
N THR A 91 2.48 -11.93 0.00
CA THR A 91 3.11 -11.89 1.31
C THR A 91 4.43 -12.65 1.30
N ASN A 92 5.54 -11.93 1.48
CA ASN A 92 6.86 -12.56 1.62
C ASN A 92 7.09 -13.12 3.03
N LEU A 93 6.31 -14.15 3.38
CA LEU A 93 6.36 -14.80 4.68
C LEU A 93 7.74 -15.39 5.02
N PRO A 94 8.50 -16.00 4.09
CA PRO A 94 9.85 -16.48 4.38
C PRO A 94 10.79 -15.37 4.88
N THR A 95 10.73 -14.18 4.27
CA THR A 95 11.51 -13.02 4.69
C THR A 95 11.10 -12.52 6.08
N TYR A 96 9.80 -12.55 6.40
CA TYR A 96 9.34 -12.20 7.74
C TYR A 96 9.91 -13.12 8.83
N ALA A 97 10.07 -14.42 8.56
CA ALA A 97 10.66 -15.34 9.54
C ALA A 97 12.09 -14.91 9.93
N SER A 98 12.89 -14.44 8.97
CA SER A 98 14.22 -13.90 9.22
C SER A 98 14.19 -12.59 10.01
N LEU A 99 13.24 -11.70 9.73
CA LEU A 99 13.07 -10.45 10.50
C LEU A 99 12.66 -10.70 11.95
N PHE A 100 11.86 -11.74 12.22
CA PHE A 100 11.43 -12.09 13.58
C PHE A 100 12.43 -12.98 14.33
N GLY A 101 13.65 -13.15 13.82
CA GLY A 101 14.70 -13.93 14.48
C GLY A 101 14.59 -15.45 14.28
N CYS A 102 13.66 -15.92 13.45
CA CYS A 102 13.47 -17.33 13.09
C CYS A 102 14.05 -17.65 11.71
N GLY A 103 15.19 -17.04 11.34
CA GLY A 103 15.77 -17.18 10.00
C GLY A 103 16.15 -18.61 9.60
N PHE A 104 16.31 -19.53 10.56
CA PHE A 104 16.50 -20.95 10.28
C PHE A 104 15.27 -21.61 9.59
N LEU A 105 14.08 -21.04 9.72
CA LEU A 105 12.86 -21.50 9.04
C LEU A 105 12.76 -21.00 7.60
N GLU A 106 13.46 -19.92 7.24
CA GLU A 106 13.35 -19.30 5.92
C GLU A 106 13.55 -20.30 4.76
N PRO A 107 14.58 -21.17 4.75
CA PRO A 107 14.77 -22.15 3.67
C PRO A 107 13.62 -23.15 3.54
N VAL A 108 13.05 -23.58 4.68
CA VAL A 108 11.92 -24.52 4.72
C VAL A 108 10.66 -23.83 4.20
N MET A 109 10.42 -22.59 4.64
CA MET A 109 9.26 -21.80 4.21
C MET A 109 9.33 -21.47 2.72
N TRP A 110 10.50 -21.16 2.17
CA TRP A 110 10.69 -21.01 0.73
C TRP A 110 10.36 -22.28 -0.03
N LYS A 111 10.85 -23.44 0.41
CA LYS A 111 10.55 -24.74 -0.21
C LYS A 111 9.05 -25.04 -0.20
N LEU A 112 8.39 -24.82 0.94
CA LEU A 112 6.95 -25.04 1.09
C LEU A 112 6.15 -24.11 0.18
N THR A 113 6.44 -22.81 0.25
CA THR A 113 5.74 -21.79 -0.54
C THR A 113 5.89 -22.06 -2.04
N ARG A 114 7.12 -22.33 -2.50
CA ARG A 114 7.37 -22.74 -3.89
C ARG A 114 6.58 -23.97 -4.29
N SER A 115 6.60 -25.01 -3.47
CA SER A 115 5.85 -26.25 -3.74
C SER A 115 4.35 -26.00 -3.89
N LEU A 116 3.78 -25.10 -3.10
CA LEU A 116 2.35 -24.78 -3.15
C LEU A 116 2.00 -23.94 -4.38
N HIS A 117 2.81 -22.93 -4.70
CA HIS A 117 2.60 -22.09 -5.89
C HIS A 117 2.80 -22.87 -7.20
N ASN A 118 3.84 -23.69 -7.32
CA ASN A 118 4.11 -24.49 -8.53
C ASN A 118 3.05 -25.59 -8.76
N GLN A 119 2.17 -25.86 -7.79
CA GLN A 119 1.00 -26.72 -7.99
C GLN A 119 -0.17 -26.02 -8.69
N CYS A 120 -0.08 -24.70 -8.88
CA CYS A 120 -1.00 -23.91 -9.67
C CYS A 120 -0.44 -23.74 -11.09
N HIS A 121 -1.32 -23.51 -12.07
CA HIS A 121 -0.95 -23.36 -13.49
C HIS A 121 -0.33 -22.00 -13.79
N MET A 122 -0.56 -21.02 -12.91
CA MET A 122 -0.02 -19.66 -13.00
C MET A 122 0.16 -19.07 -11.61
N VAL A 123 1.21 -18.27 -11.44
CA VAL A 123 1.56 -17.57 -10.21
C VAL A 123 1.65 -16.07 -10.49
N PHE A 124 0.70 -15.28 -9.98
CA PHE A 124 0.74 -13.83 -10.10
C PHE A 124 1.65 -13.20 -9.04
N CYS A 125 2.36 -12.15 -9.42
CA CYS A 125 3.22 -11.37 -8.53
C CYS A 125 3.10 -9.86 -8.82
N PRO A 126 3.34 -8.97 -7.84
CA PRO A 126 3.04 -7.54 -7.95
C PRO A 126 3.97 -6.74 -8.87
N SER A 127 5.19 -7.23 -9.10
CA SER A 127 6.23 -6.44 -9.75
C SER A 127 7.30 -7.31 -10.39
N GLU A 128 8.05 -6.69 -11.29
CA GLU A 128 9.17 -7.35 -11.98
C GLU A 128 10.32 -7.72 -11.02
N SER A 129 10.58 -6.93 -9.97
CA SER A 129 11.54 -7.33 -8.93
C SER A 129 11.08 -8.60 -8.21
N THR A 130 9.80 -8.69 -7.85
CA THR A 130 9.21 -9.88 -7.24
C THR A 130 9.26 -11.07 -8.21
N ARG A 131 8.96 -10.87 -9.49
CA ARG A 131 9.08 -11.93 -10.52
C ARG A 131 10.48 -12.51 -10.56
N ARG A 132 11.52 -11.66 -10.65
CA ARG A 132 12.93 -12.11 -10.66
C ARG A 132 13.30 -12.84 -9.37
N MET A 133 12.86 -12.33 -8.22
CA MET A 133 13.07 -12.96 -6.91
C MET A 133 12.46 -14.36 -6.85
N LEU A 134 11.22 -14.53 -7.32
CA LEU A 134 10.52 -15.81 -7.35
C LEU A 134 11.16 -16.78 -8.36
N GLN A 135 11.49 -16.32 -9.56
CA GLN A 135 12.18 -17.12 -10.58
C GLN A 135 13.55 -17.61 -10.11
N ALA A 136 14.34 -16.74 -9.48
CA ALA A 136 15.63 -17.11 -8.90
C ALA A 136 15.52 -18.18 -7.80
N ARG A 137 14.33 -18.33 -7.20
CA ARG A 137 14.03 -19.36 -6.18
C ARG A 137 13.33 -20.60 -6.75
N GLY A 138 13.13 -20.66 -8.06
CA GLY A 138 12.55 -21.79 -8.79
C GLY A 138 11.02 -21.81 -8.83
N PHE A 139 10.36 -20.67 -8.69
CA PHE A 139 8.93 -20.57 -8.99
C PHE A 139 8.72 -20.59 -10.50
N GLU A 140 7.69 -21.29 -10.93
CA GLU A 140 7.37 -21.50 -12.35
C GLU A 140 6.12 -20.70 -12.75
N ASN A 141 5.98 -20.39 -14.05
CA ASN A 141 4.80 -19.72 -14.62
C ASN A 141 4.41 -18.41 -13.89
N VAL A 142 5.42 -17.58 -13.61
CA VAL A 142 5.27 -16.35 -12.83
C VAL A 142 4.87 -15.18 -13.73
N GLU A 143 3.66 -14.67 -13.54
CA GLU A 143 3.12 -13.52 -14.27
C GLU A 143 2.99 -12.28 -13.39
N ILE A 144 3.05 -11.10 -14.02
CA ILE A 144 2.85 -9.83 -13.30
C ILE A 144 1.35 -9.56 -13.23
N TRP A 145 0.85 -9.44 -12.01
CA TRP A 145 -0.38 -8.74 -11.69
C TRP A 145 0.02 -7.40 -11.10
N GLY A 146 -0.06 -6.35 -11.94
CA GLY A 146 0.33 -5.00 -11.56
C GLY A 146 -0.52 -4.44 -10.40
N ARG A 147 -0.05 -3.34 -9.84
CA ARG A 147 -0.76 -2.60 -8.78
C ARG A 147 -1.69 -1.58 -9.42
N GLY A 148 -2.85 -1.37 -8.80
CA GLY A 148 -3.83 -0.38 -9.22
C GLY A 148 -4.13 0.61 -8.11
N VAL A 149 -4.46 1.86 -8.46
CA VAL A 149 -4.96 2.87 -7.54
C VAL A 149 -6.28 3.45 -8.06
N ASP A 150 -7.15 3.82 -7.14
CA ASP A 150 -8.37 4.56 -7.43
C ASP A 150 -8.01 6.06 -7.57
N VAL A 151 -7.84 6.51 -8.81
CA VAL A 151 -7.42 7.88 -9.13
C VAL A 151 -8.54 8.91 -8.93
N ASP A 152 -9.79 8.46 -8.79
CA ASP A 152 -10.92 9.33 -8.48
C ASP A 152 -10.95 9.68 -7.00
N ILE A 153 -10.55 8.74 -6.15
CA ILE A 153 -10.41 8.96 -4.71
C ILE A 153 -9.07 9.63 -4.39
N PHE A 154 -7.95 9.08 -4.87
CA PHE A 154 -6.60 9.56 -4.58
C PHE A 154 -6.12 10.52 -5.65
N THR A 155 -6.42 11.80 -5.44
CA THR A 155 -6.11 12.89 -6.35
C THR A 155 -5.72 14.15 -5.56
N PRO A 156 -4.85 15.04 -6.08
CA PRO A 156 -4.57 16.32 -5.45
C PRO A 156 -5.83 17.17 -5.19
N ALA A 157 -6.90 16.94 -5.95
CA ALA A 157 -8.18 17.63 -5.77
C ALA A 157 -8.89 17.28 -4.45
N ALA A 158 -8.54 16.17 -3.79
CA ALA A 158 -9.14 15.75 -2.51
C ALA A 158 -8.64 16.58 -1.30
N ARG A 159 -7.85 17.63 -1.54
CA ARG A 159 -7.23 18.47 -0.53
C ARG A 159 -8.27 19.15 0.37
N ASP A 160 -7.98 19.18 1.66
CA ASP A 160 -8.85 19.71 2.71
C ASP A 160 -8.07 20.74 3.56
N GLU A 161 -8.41 22.03 3.41
CA GLU A 161 -7.74 23.11 4.16
C GLU A 161 -8.13 23.12 5.65
N ASN A 162 -9.34 22.67 6.02
CA ASN A 162 -9.74 22.54 7.42
C ASN A 162 -8.90 21.46 8.11
N LEU A 163 -8.59 20.38 7.40
CA LEU A 163 -7.67 19.35 7.88
C LEU A 163 -6.26 19.93 8.10
N ARG A 164 -5.75 20.75 7.18
CA ARG A 164 -4.45 21.42 7.37
C ARG A 164 -4.45 22.37 8.56
N GLU A 165 -5.53 23.12 8.76
CA GLU A 165 -5.68 24.00 9.92
C GLU A 165 -5.72 23.20 11.24
N SER A 166 -6.42 22.06 11.26
CA SER A 166 -6.43 21.15 12.42
C SER A 166 -5.02 20.61 12.78
N TRP A 167 -4.11 20.61 11.82
CA TRP A 167 -2.70 20.26 12.00
C TRP A 167 -1.84 21.45 12.42
N GLY A 168 -2.39 22.65 12.58
CA GLY A 168 -1.64 23.88 12.86
C GLY A 168 -0.87 24.40 11.65
N CYS A 169 -1.29 24.04 10.43
CA CYS A 169 -0.76 24.60 9.19
C CYS A 169 -1.72 25.70 8.72
N LYS A 170 -1.20 26.90 8.37
CA LYS A 170 -2.06 28.01 7.93
C LYS A 170 -2.85 27.63 6.65
N PRO A 171 -4.16 27.92 6.58
CA PRO A 171 -4.93 27.84 5.33
C PRO A 171 -4.46 28.91 4.33
N LYS A 172 -4.71 28.70 3.02
CA LYS A 172 -4.45 29.72 1.99
C LYS A 172 -5.25 31.00 2.29
N SER A 173 -4.67 32.17 2.04
CA SER A 173 -5.27 33.47 2.40
C SER A 173 -6.64 33.71 1.75
N GLN A 174 -7.58 34.26 2.53
CA GLN A 174 -8.94 34.65 2.13
C GLN A 174 -9.01 35.49 0.83
N ALA A 175 -7.97 36.29 0.54
CA ALA A 175 -7.87 37.08 -0.70
C ALA A 175 -7.95 36.24 -2.00
N LEU A 176 -7.64 34.94 -1.94
CA LEU A 176 -7.76 34.00 -3.06
C LEU A 176 -9.18 33.42 -3.20
N LEU A 177 -9.97 33.42 -2.12
CA LEU A 177 -11.38 33.01 -2.11
C LEU A 177 -12.27 34.16 -2.59
N ASP A 178 -11.92 35.40 -2.23
CA ASP A 178 -12.68 36.60 -2.62
C ASP A 178 -12.48 36.94 -4.11
N THR A 179 -11.31 36.66 -4.70
CA THR A 179 -11.06 36.84 -6.15
C THR A 179 -11.88 35.87 -7.01
N LEU A 180 -12.32 34.73 -6.47
CA LEU A 180 -13.22 33.80 -7.14
C LEU A 180 -14.68 34.24 -7.06
N HIS A 181 -15.05 35.01 -6.03
CA HIS A 181 -16.40 35.52 -5.85
C HIS A 181 -16.69 36.70 -6.81
N ASP A 182 -15.70 37.57 -7.04
CA ASP A 182 -15.85 38.71 -7.96
C ASP A 182 -15.83 38.30 -9.45
N GLN A 183 -15.16 37.20 -9.81
CA GLN A 183 -15.18 36.69 -11.19
C GLN A 183 -16.48 35.94 -11.53
N ALA A 184 -17.16 35.37 -10.54
CA ALA A 184 -18.44 34.67 -10.71
C ALA A 184 -19.63 35.61 -11.00
N LEU A 185 -19.51 36.91 -10.70
CA LEU A 185 -20.56 37.91 -10.96
C LEU A 185 -20.58 38.44 -12.42
N SER A 186 -19.66 37.99 -13.28
CA SER A 186 -19.51 38.47 -14.66
C SER A 186 -20.22 37.63 -15.75
N LEU A 187 -20.90 36.55 -15.39
CA LEU A 187 -21.60 35.68 -16.35
C LEU A 187 -23.10 35.62 -16.03
N GLY A 188 -23.88 36.19 -16.95
CA GLY A 188 -25.32 36.44 -16.81
C GLY A 188 -26.22 35.20 -16.66
N PRO A 189 -27.53 35.42 -16.41
CA PRO A 189 -28.42 34.41 -15.86
C PRO A 189 -28.98 33.52 -16.95
N ASN A 190 -28.96 32.19 -16.77
CA ASN A 190 -30.05 31.27 -17.17
C ASN A 190 -29.78 29.81 -16.79
N LYS A 191 -30.45 29.33 -15.74
CA LYS A 191 -31.37 28.17 -15.78
C LYS A 191 -31.99 27.94 -14.41
N ARG A 192 -33.31 28.01 -14.34
CA ARG A 192 -34.14 27.54 -13.21
C ARG A 192 -34.33 26.03 -13.32
N LEU A 193 -34.23 25.32 -12.21
CA LEU A 193 -34.74 23.96 -12.01
C LEU A 193 -35.58 23.92 -10.72
N SER A 194 -36.57 23.02 -10.70
CA SER A 194 -37.79 23.05 -9.87
C SER A 194 -37.60 22.60 -8.41
N PRO A 195 -38.51 22.98 -7.49
CA PRO A 195 -38.31 22.84 -6.04
C PRO A 195 -38.89 21.54 -5.44
N GLU A 196 -38.60 20.35 -6.00
CA GLU A 196 -39.19 19.09 -5.50
C GLU A 196 -38.23 18.03 -4.95
N ASP A 197 -36.90 18.20 -4.97
CA ASP A 197 -35.96 17.15 -4.54
C ASP A 197 -35.28 17.37 -3.17
N ALA A 198 -35.91 18.07 -2.23
CA ALA A 198 -35.33 18.28 -0.89
C ALA A 198 -36.32 18.10 0.25
N PHE A 199 -36.67 16.86 0.64
CA PHE A 199 -37.21 16.57 1.98
C PHE A 199 -37.02 15.08 2.37
N ILE A 200 -36.19 14.83 3.40
CA ILE A 200 -36.18 13.56 4.15
C ILE A 200 -37.21 13.67 5.28
N ARG A 201 -38.17 12.74 5.35
CA ARG A 201 -39.13 12.61 6.46
C ARG A 201 -38.65 11.54 7.46
N THR A 202 -38.69 11.87 8.75
CA THR A 202 -38.71 10.92 9.89
C THR A 202 -40.12 10.33 10.09
N PRO A 203 -40.28 9.04 10.46
CA PRO A 203 -41.60 8.49 10.81
C PRO A 203 -41.92 8.55 12.31
N ASP A 204 -43.22 8.51 12.63
CA ASP A 204 -43.85 8.79 13.93
C ASP A 204 -43.73 7.68 15.00
N THR A 205 -43.86 8.08 16.26
CA THR A 205 -43.79 7.29 17.50
C THR A 205 -45.14 6.67 17.92
N ILE A 206 -45.10 5.49 18.59
CA ILE A 206 -46.22 4.86 19.32
C ILE A 206 -45.71 4.43 20.72
N PRO A 207 -46.51 4.53 21.81
CA PRO A 207 -46.04 4.43 23.20
C PRO A 207 -45.93 3.00 23.77
N VAL A 208 -45.16 2.89 24.87
CA VAL A 208 -44.65 1.66 25.51
C VAL A 208 -45.41 1.27 26.79
N SER A 209 -45.58 -0.04 27.02
CA SER A 209 -45.71 -0.74 28.33
C SER A 209 -45.46 -2.24 28.05
N GLU A 210 -44.75 -3.10 28.79
CA GLU A 210 -44.08 -3.13 30.11
C GLU A 210 -43.08 -4.34 30.14
N LEU A 211 -42.06 -4.29 31.02
CA LEU A 211 -41.23 -5.38 31.64
C LEU A 211 -40.00 -6.04 30.91
N SER A 212 -38.79 -5.53 31.24
CA SER A 212 -37.44 -6.18 31.52
C SER A 212 -36.67 -7.02 30.46
N PRO A 213 -35.31 -7.21 30.55
CA PRO A 213 -34.14 -6.38 30.92
C PRO A 213 -33.29 -5.96 29.64
N PRO A 214 -32.13 -5.26 29.74
CA PRO A 214 -31.81 -4.13 28.86
C PRO A 214 -31.25 -4.49 27.46
N PRO A 215 -31.64 -3.77 26.39
CA PRO A 215 -30.99 -3.88 25.09
C PRO A 215 -29.84 -2.88 24.94
N ALA A 216 -28.96 -3.19 23.97
CA ALA A 216 -27.81 -2.41 23.57
C ALA A 216 -28.16 -0.96 23.23
N TYR A 217 -27.30 -0.02 23.63
CA TYR A 217 -27.45 1.39 23.32
C TYR A 217 -27.30 1.63 21.82
N GLU A 218 -28.39 2.04 21.15
CA GLU A 218 -28.41 2.38 19.71
C GLU A 218 -28.40 3.91 19.43
N SER A 219 -28.24 4.77 20.44
CA SER A 219 -28.15 6.24 20.24
C SER A 219 -27.31 6.93 21.32
N LEU A 220 -26.57 7.98 20.93
CA LEU A 220 -25.66 8.79 21.78
C LEU A 220 -26.34 9.92 22.58
N THR A 221 -27.67 10.01 22.57
CA THR A 221 -28.39 11.14 23.21
C THR A 221 -28.70 10.95 24.69
N ASP A 222 -28.45 9.75 25.25
CA ASP A 222 -28.74 9.44 26.67
C ASP A 222 -27.49 9.19 27.53
N VAL A 223 -26.33 9.72 27.14
CA VAL A 223 -25.13 9.69 27.99
C VAL A 223 -25.18 10.88 28.95
N PRO A 224 -25.20 10.69 30.29
CA PRO A 224 -25.09 11.82 31.21
C PRO A 224 -23.74 12.54 30.96
N PRO A 225 -23.70 13.88 31.02
CA PRO A 225 -22.49 14.62 30.71
C PRO A 225 -21.36 14.23 31.68
N LEU A 226 -20.27 13.72 31.14
CA LEU A 226 -19.02 13.52 31.87
C LEU A 226 -18.43 14.91 32.18
N PRO A 227 -18.16 15.25 33.45
CA PRO A 227 -17.56 16.53 33.78
C PRO A 227 -16.09 16.54 33.30
N GLY A 228 -15.81 17.40 32.33
CA GLY A 228 -14.47 17.82 31.95
C GLY A 228 -13.73 16.91 30.98
N THR A 229 -13.84 17.18 29.67
CA THR A 229 -12.73 17.18 28.70
C THR A 229 -13.26 17.66 27.35
N SER A 230 -12.84 18.84 26.93
CA SER A 230 -13.26 19.48 25.68
C SER A 230 -12.65 18.76 24.47
N PHE A 231 -13.44 17.96 23.75
CA PHE A 231 -13.14 17.50 22.39
C PHE A 231 -14.04 18.25 21.42
N ALA A 232 -13.47 19.10 20.57
CA ALA A 232 -14.19 19.75 19.49
C ALA A 232 -14.18 18.87 18.24
N LEU A 233 -15.34 18.36 17.83
CA LEU A 233 -15.57 17.80 16.50
C LEU A 233 -15.89 18.95 15.53
N PRO A 234 -15.32 18.97 14.30
CA PRO A 234 -15.66 19.98 13.30
C PRO A 234 -17.07 19.75 12.70
N PRO A 235 -17.72 20.78 12.15
CA PRO A 235 -19.08 20.68 11.59
C PRO A 235 -19.12 19.89 10.27
N ALA A 236 -20.32 19.42 9.90
CA ALA A 236 -20.57 18.56 8.74
C ALA A 236 -20.35 19.29 7.38
N LEU A 237 -19.92 18.51 6.38
CA LEU A 237 -19.73 18.92 4.97
C LEU A 237 -21.01 19.51 4.35
N LEU A 238 -20.87 20.56 3.55
CA LEU A 238 -21.86 20.99 2.56
C LEU A 238 -21.57 20.33 1.20
N ASP A 239 -22.64 19.94 0.48
CA ASP A 239 -22.59 19.29 -0.82
C ASP A 239 -22.05 20.23 -1.92
N ALA A 240 -21.08 19.75 -2.70
CA ALA A 240 -20.53 20.44 -3.86
C ALA A 240 -20.94 19.73 -5.15
N SER A 241 -21.82 20.37 -5.94
CA SER A 241 -22.03 20.04 -7.35
C SER A 241 -20.85 20.53 -8.17
N VAL A 242 -20.22 19.61 -8.91
CA VAL A 242 -19.04 19.82 -9.75
C VAL A 242 -19.45 20.39 -11.09
N ASP A 243 -19.01 21.61 -11.42
CA ASP A 243 -18.77 22.00 -12.80
C ASP A 243 -17.26 22.04 -13.04
N GLN A 244 -16.83 21.30 -14.07
CA GLN A 244 -15.43 21.10 -14.42
C GLN A 244 -14.83 22.35 -15.06
N ALA A 245 -13.88 22.96 -14.37
CA ALA A 245 -12.79 23.71 -14.98
C ALA A 245 -11.49 23.34 -14.25
N MET A 246 -10.50 22.84 -15.02
CA MET A 246 -9.16 22.53 -14.54
C MET A 246 -8.51 23.78 -13.90
N PRO A 247 -8.08 23.75 -12.63
CA PRO A 247 -7.28 24.84 -12.08
C PRO A 247 -5.81 24.61 -12.40
N THR A 248 -5.23 25.53 -13.17
CA THR A 248 -3.77 25.73 -13.26
C THR A 248 -3.19 26.02 -11.88
N THR A 249 -2.19 25.22 -11.50
CA THR A 249 -1.50 25.21 -10.21
C THR A 249 -0.84 26.57 -9.90
N SER A 250 -1.47 27.38 -9.04
CA SER A 250 -0.81 28.55 -8.42
C SER A 250 0.14 28.07 -7.33
N ALA A 251 1.41 27.89 -7.70
CA ALA A 251 2.53 27.60 -6.80
C ALA A 251 3.09 28.84 -6.08
N ALA A 252 2.49 30.02 -6.27
CA ALA A 252 3.13 31.30 -5.93
C ALA A 252 2.79 31.90 -4.55
N GLN A 253 1.83 31.36 -3.78
CA GLN A 253 1.36 32.01 -2.54
C GLN A 253 1.38 31.15 -1.26
N ASP A 254 1.94 29.94 -1.30
CA ASP A 254 2.01 29.02 -0.13
C ASP A 254 3.15 29.35 0.86
N SER A 255 3.79 30.54 0.80
CA SER A 255 5.07 30.85 1.47
C SER A 255 5.08 30.58 2.99
N ASP A 256 3.93 30.64 3.64
CA ASP A 256 3.78 30.68 5.09
C ASP A 256 3.29 29.37 5.76
N SER A 257 2.97 28.32 4.98
CA SER A 257 2.41 27.07 5.54
C SER A 257 3.51 26.01 5.74
N LYS A 258 3.44 25.26 6.85
CA LYS A 258 4.38 24.16 7.14
C LYS A 258 4.30 23.07 6.08
N ALA A 259 5.46 22.47 5.76
CA ALA A 259 5.54 21.27 4.94
C ALA A 259 5.09 20.06 5.76
N VAL A 260 4.07 19.33 5.29
CA VAL A 260 3.54 18.16 5.98
C VAL A 260 4.22 16.91 5.44
N VAL A 261 5.00 16.23 6.30
CA VAL A 261 5.61 14.93 6.03
C VAL A 261 4.65 13.85 6.52
N LEU A 262 4.08 13.10 5.59
CA LEU A 262 3.06 12.09 5.85
C LEU A 262 3.67 10.69 5.86
N PHE A 263 3.32 9.90 6.85
CA PHE A 263 3.44 8.44 6.82
C PHE A 263 2.04 7.82 6.91
N VAL A 264 1.79 6.81 6.07
CA VAL A 264 0.56 6.01 6.12
C VAL A 264 0.94 4.53 6.17
N GLY A 265 0.39 3.80 7.13
CA GLY A 265 0.54 2.36 7.22
C GLY A 265 0.32 1.82 8.61
N ARG A 266 0.43 0.50 8.77
CA ARG A 266 0.41 -0.12 10.10
C ARG A 266 1.59 0.40 10.93
N ILE A 267 1.33 0.82 12.16
CA ILE A 267 2.37 1.33 13.06
C ILE A 267 3.06 0.15 13.76
N SER A 268 3.99 -0.47 13.04
CA SER A 268 4.71 -1.67 13.48
C SER A 268 6.21 -1.57 13.23
N TRP A 269 6.99 -2.42 13.90
CA TRP A 269 8.45 -2.33 13.95
C TRP A 269 9.09 -2.56 12.59
N GLU A 270 8.57 -3.51 11.82
CA GLU A 270 9.04 -3.85 10.48
C GLU A 270 8.89 -2.70 9.47
N LYS A 271 8.00 -1.73 9.74
CA LYS A 271 7.84 -0.53 8.90
C LYS A 271 8.91 0.53 9.15
N ASN A 272 9.81 0.31 10.11
CA ASN A 272 10.98 1.13 10.41
C ASN A 272 10.64 2.62 10.64
N ILE A 273 9.47 2.88 11.25
CA ILE A 273 8.98 4.25 11.49
C ILE A 273 9.89 5.01 12.45
N ARG A 274 10.65 4.29 13.28
CA ARG A 274 11.70 4.86 14.12
C ARG A 274 12.74 5.63 13.30
N LEU A 275 13.17 5.09 12.16
CA LEU A 275 14.10 5.79 11.26
C LEU A 275 13.55 7.16 10.85
N LEU A 276 12.25 7.25 10.52
CA LEU A 276 11.60 8.51 10.17
C LEU A 276 11.56 9.49 11.34
N VAL A 277 11.24 9.03 12.56
CA VAL A 277 11.22 9.90 13.75
C VAL A 277 12.61 10.44 14.07
N GLU A 278 13.64 9.59 14.01
CA GLU A 278 15.04 9.97 14.27
C GLU A 278 15.55 10.92 13.18
N ALA A 279 15.27 10.63 11.90
CA ALA A 279 15.59 11.51 10.78
C ALA A 279 14.92 12.89 10.92
N PHE A 280 13.63 12.92 11.29
CA PHE A 280 12.90 14.17 11.50
C PHE A 280 13.46 14.96 12.70
N HIS A 281 13.91 14.28 13.75
CA HIS A 281 14.60 14.92 14.88
C HIS A 281 15.91 15.59 14.46
N LEU A 282 16.68 14.93 13.59
CA LEU A 282 17.96 15.39 13.05
C LEU A 282 17.86 16.55 12.03
N LEU A 283 16.64 16.93 11.61
CA LEU A 283 16.46 18.09 10.75
C LEU A 283 16.99 19.38 11.45
N PRO A 284 17.65 20.29 10.70
CA PRO A 284 18.04 21.58 11.24
C PRO A 284 16.84 22.33 11.82
N HIS A 285 17.02 23.07 12.93
CA HIS A 285 15.94 23.75 13.63
C HIS A 285 15.07 24.64 12.72
N SER A 286 15.69 25.37 11.79
CA SER A 286 14.98 26.23 10.84
C SER A 286 14.08 25.45 9.86
N VAL A 287 14.47 24.23 9.49
CA VAL A 287 13.70 23.35 8.60
C VAL A 287 12.60 22.65 9.40
N LYS A 288 12.96 22.11 10.57
CA LYS A 288 12.06 21.40 11.49
C LYS A 288 10.90 22.27 11.95
N ASN A 289 11.15 23.55 12.27
CA ASN A 289 10.10 24.49 12.66
C ASN A 289 9.08 24.78 11.54
N ASN A 290 9.49 24.59 10.29
CA ASN A 290 8.66 24.76 9.09
C ASN A 290 8.11 23.44 8.56
N ALA A 291 8.20 22.35 9.33
CA ALA A 291 7.72 21.04 8.96
C ALA A 291 6.83 20.46 10.05
N LYS A 292 5.91 19.57 9.67
CA LYS A 292 5.07 18.79 10.56
C LYS A 292 5.10 17.32 10.17
N LEU A 293 5.18 16.43 11.16
CA LEU A 293 5.08 15.00 10.95
C LEU A 293 3.65 14.52 11.20
N VAL A 294 3.01 13.90 10.20
CA VAL A 294 1.67 13.30 10.34
C VAL A 294 1.78 11.80 10.11
N ILE A 295 1.33 11.01 11.08
CA ILE A 295 1.38 9.56 11.07
C ILE A 295 -0.05 9.03 11.08
N VAL A 296 -0.45 8.36 10.01
CA VAL A 296 -1.77 7.75 9.84
C VAL A 296 -1.65 6.24 9.94
N GLY A 297 -2.49 5.65 10.77
CA GLY A 297 -2.52 4.23 11.08
C GLY A 297 -2.54 3.93 12.57
N ASP A 298 -2.56 2.64 12.89
CA ASP A 298 -2.43 2.16 14.25
C ASP A 298 -1.59 0.88 14.27
N GLY A 299 -1.13 0.46 15.45
CA GLY A 299 -0.35 -0.75 15.63
C GLY A 299 0.49 -0.78 16.91
N PRO A 300 1.18 -1.91 17.14
CA PRO A 300 1.88 -2.19 18.39
C PRO A 300 2.98 -1.18 18.73
N ALA A 301 3.58 -0.52 17.73
CA ALA A 301 4.66 0.45 17.95
C ALA A 301 4.16 1.87 18.28
N ARG A 302 2.83 2.13 18.22
CA ARG A 302 2.25 3.47 18.37
C ARG A 302 2.63 4.15 19.68
N ALA A 303 2.50 3.45 20.80
CA ALA A 303 2.76 4.03 22.11
C ALA A 303 4.22 4.46 22.28
N GLU A 304 5.17 3.62 21.85
CA GLU A 304 6.60 3.93 21.92
C GLU A 304 6.98 5.09 20.98
N LEU A 305 6.48 5.09 19.74
CA LEU A 305 6.75 6.18 18.79
C LEU A 305 6.16 7.51 19.25
N THR A 306 4.97 7.50 19.86
CA THR A 306 4.37 8.71 20.45
C THR A 306 5.26 9.28 21.56
N ARG A 307 5.74 8.42 22.47
CA ARG A 307 6.68 8.81 23.54
C ARG A 307 8.00 9.33 22.97
N LEU A 308 8.51 8.73 21.90
CA LEU A 308 9.75 9.16 21.25
C LEU A 308 9.60 10.55 20.62
N CYS A 309 8.50 10.81 19.91
CA CYS A 309 8.20 12.15 19.38
C CYS A 309 8.08 13.20 20.49
N GLN A 310 7.41 12.87 21.60
CA GLN A 310 7.29 13.75 22.77
C GLN A 310 8.64 14.03 23.42
N LYS A 311 9.47 12.99 23.62
CA LYS A 311 10.84 13.11 24.16
C LYS A 311 11.70 14.07 23.34
N TYR A 312 11.54 14.04 22.02
CA TYR A 312 12.27 14.90 21.09
C TYR A 312 11.60 16.27 20.84
N GLY A 313 10.43 16.54 21.44
CA GLY A 313 9.69 17.78 21.23
C GLY A 313 9.26 18.00 19.77
N LEU A 314 8.94 16.94 19.04
CA LEU A 314 8.58 17.02 17.62
C LEU A 314 7.12 17.45 17.44
N ASP A 315 6.86 18.31 16.46
CA ASP A 315 5.51 18.62 15.98
C ASP A 315 4.97 17.43 15.16
N ALA A 316 4.42 16.45 15.88
CA ALA A 316 3.91 15.21 15.33
C ALA A 316 2.43 14.99 15.67
N SER A 317 1.66 14.40 14.76
CA SER A 317 0.25 14.08 14.97
C SER A 317 -0.08 12.65 14.53
N PHE A 318 -0.72 11.88 15.41
CA PHE A 318 -1.10 10.48 15.16
C PHE A 318 -2.61 10.38 14.91
N MET A 319 -3.00 10.04 13.68
CA MET A 319 -4.39 10.13 13.21
C MET A 319 -5.21 8.85 13.41
N GLY A 320 -4.59 7.77 13.92
CA GLY A 320 -5.25 6.47 13.99
C GLY A 320 -5.54 5.88 12.62
N HIS A 321 -6.31 4.79 12.58
CA HIS A 321 -6.70 4.15 11.32
C HIS A 321 -7.70 5.03 10.53
N GLN A 322 -7.41 5.26 9.25
CA GLN A 322 -8.21 6.07 8.33
C GLN A 322 -8.42 5.32 7.02
N LYS A 323 -9.55 5.59 6.34
CA LYS A 323 -9.94 4.91 5.10
C LYS A 323 -10.75 5.82 4.16
N GLY A 324 -10.82 5.43 2.89
CA GLY A 324 -11.65 6.09 1.87
C GLY A 324 -11.31 7.57 1.67
N LYS A 325 -12.33 8.40 1.43
CA LYS A 325 -12.18 9.85 1.16
C LYS A 325 -11.37 10.58 2.23
N ARG A 326 -11.53 10.22 3.52
CA ARG A 326 -10.77 10.86 4.60
C ARG A 326 -9.27 10.59 4.51
N LEU A 327 -8.89 9.35 4.17
CA LEU A 327 -7.48 9.01 3.94
C LEU A 327 -6.93 9.75 2.72
N ALA A 328 -7.70 9.80 1.63
CA ALA A 328 -7.30 10.54 0.44
C ALA A 328 -7.09 12.04 0.71
N SER A 329 -7.97 12.67 1.49
CA SER A 329 -7.77 14.06 1.92
C SER A 329 -6.50 14.26 2.73
N MET A 330 -6.08 13.27 3.54
CA MET A 330 -4.81 13.35 4.25
C MET A 330 -3.62 13.30 3.30
N TYR A 331 -3.65 12.46 2.27
CA TYR A 331 -2.64 12.46 1.21
C TYR A 331 -2.61 13.79 0.47
N ALA A 332 -3.73 14.25 -0.09
CA ALA A 332 -3.82 15.49 -0.87
C ALA A 332 -3.51 16.77 -0.05
N SER A 333 -3.70 16.71 1.27
CA SER A 333 -3.37 17.80 2.19
C SER A 333 -1.93 17.77 2.69
N SER A 334 -1.14 16.76 2.29
CA SER A 334 0.26 16.61 2.68
C SER A 334 1.23 17.22 1.66
N SER A 335 2.53 17.21 1.95
CA SER A 335 3.56 17.79 1.07
C SER A 335 4.58 16.76 0.59
N ILE A 336 4.92 15.79 1.44
CA ILE A 336 5.90 14.74 1.17
C ILE A 336 5.35 13.44 1.76
N PHE A 337 5.47 12.33 1.04
CA PHE A 337 5.20 11.01 1.59
C PHE A 337 6.49 10.33 2.03
N ALA A 338 6.62 10.02 3.31
CA ALA A 338 7.74 9.31 3.87
C ALA A 338 7.42 7.81 4.02
N PHE A 339 8.27 6.96 3.47
CA PHE A 339 8.09 5.52 3.47
C PHE A 339 9.39 4.79 3.83
N PRO A 340 9.75 4.72 5.12
CA PRO A 340 11.00 4.11 5.58
C PRO A 340 10.95 2.57 5.61
N SER A 341 9.88 1.94 5.10
CA SER A 341 9.71 0.49 5.14
C SER A 341 10.65 -0.21 4.17
N PHE A 342 11.30 -1.27 4.64
CA PHE A 342 12.17 -2.11 3.82
C PHE A 342 11.44 -3.34 3.28
N THR A 343 10.52 -3.92 4.06
CA THR A 343 9.69 -5.03 3.58
C THR A 343 8.33 -4.54 3.15
N GLU A 344 8.14 -4.50 1.83
CA GLU A 344 6.90 -4.13 1.20
C GLU A 344 6.75 -4.84 -0.14
N THR A 345 5.68 -5.60 -0.32
CA THR A 345 5.44 -6.40 -1.52
C THR A 345 4.60 -5.65 -2.55
N PHE A 346 3.63 -4.85 -2.08
CA PHE A 346 2.71 -4.10 -2.93
C PHE A 346 3.00 -2.60 -2.92
N GLY A 347 3.32 -2.01 -1.78
CA GLY A 347 3.57 -0.57 -1.72
C GLY A 347 2.35 0.25 -2.13
N GLN A 348 1.15 -0.24 -1.81
CA GLN A 348 -0.11 0.39 -2.19
C GLN A 348 -0.16 1.86 -1.73
N VAL A 349 0.26 2.11 -0.49
CA VAL A 349 0.36 3.44 0.10
C VAL A 349 1.34 4.37 -0.61
N VAL A 350 2.35 3.81 -1.29
CA VAL A 350 3.28 4.57 -2.15
C VAL A 350 2.57 4.98 -3.43
N LEU A 351 1.80 4.07 -4.04
CA LEU A 351 1.04 4.40 -5.25
C LEU A 351 -0.07 5.42 -4.98
N GLU A 352 -0.77 5.31 -3.84
CA GLU A 352 -1.75 6.30 -3.36
C GLU A 352 -1.12 7.68 -3.14
N ALA A 353 0.11 7.73 -2.60
CA ALA A 353 0.86 8.96 -2.44
C ALA A 353 1.20 9.60 -3.80
N LEU A 354 1.71 8.79 -4.74
CA LEU A 354 2.06 9.26 -6.08
C LEU A 354 0.82 9.78 -6.82
N ALA A 355 -0.31 9.06 -6.75
CA ALA A 355 -1.59 9.49 -7.33
C ALA A 355 -2.11 10.81 -6.75
N SER A 356 -1.88 11.01 -5.45
CA SER A 356 -2.22 12.27 -4.76
C SER A 356 -1.21 13.40 -5.01
N GLY A 357 -0.23 13.19 -5.90
CA GLY A 357 0.78 14.19 -6.27
C GLY A 357 1.86 14.43 -5.21
N LEU A 358 2.11 13.46 -4.32
CA LEU A 358 3.17 13.56 -3.32
C LEU A 358 4.46 12.92 -3.82
N PRO A 359 5.59 13.65 -3.79
CA PRO A 359 6.88 12.99 -3.95
C PRO A 359 7.17 12.09 -2.76
N VAL A 360 7.78 10.94 -3.04
CA VAL A 360 8.07 9.91 -2.03
C VAL A 360 9.52 10.01 -1.59
N VAL A 361 9.76 10.08 -0.29
CA VAL A 361 11.06 9.78 0.31
C VAL A 361 10.98 8.39 0.90
N GLY A 362 11.75 7.44 0.38
CA GLY A 362 11.67 6.05 0.83
C GLY A 362 13.01 5.32 0.81
N LEU A 363 13.01 4.06 1.22
CA LEU A 363 14.19 3.21 1.13
C LEU A 363 14.34 2.59 -0.25
N HIS A 364 15.59 2.37 -0.66
CA HIS A 364 15.91 1.49 -1.78
C HIS A 364 15.65 0.03 -1.38
N ALA A 365 14.39 -0.36 -1.48
CA ALA A 365 13.88 -1.67 -1.13
C ALA A 365 12.86 -2.17 -2.15
N GLU A 366 12.52 -3.46 -2.09
CA GLU A 366 11.44 -4.05 -2.88
C GLU A 366 10.11 -3.33 -2.60
N GLY A 367 9.19 -3.31 -3.57
CA GLY A 367 7.94 -2.56 -3.45
C GLY A 367 8.12 -1.08 -3.76
N THR A 368 8.90 -0.37 -2.94
CA THR A 368 9.17 1.07 -3.08
C THR A 368 9.97 1.37 -4.36
N SER A 369 11.04 0.62 -4.60
CA SER A 369 11.89 0.79 -5.80
C SER A 369 11.19 0.37 -7.10
N ASP A 370 10.05 -0.32 -7.02
CA ASP A 370 9.25 -0.65 -8.21
C ASP A 370 8.35 0.51 -8.66
N LEU A 371 8.11 1.48 -7.78
CA LEU A 371 7.17 2.59 -8.01
C LEU A 371 7.86 3.95 -8.08
N VAL A 372 8.91 4.16 -7.30
CA VAL A 372 9.57 5.46 -7.19
C VAL A 372 10.73 5.55 -8.19
N CYS A 373 10.68 6.55 -9.07
CA CYS A 373 11.76 6.89 -9.99
C CYS A 373 12.66 7.92 -9.30
N HIS A 374 13.84 7.49 -8.84
CA HIS A 374 14.75 8.32 -8.06
C HIS A 374 15.09 9.63 -8.80
N GLY A 375 15.02 10.76 -8.10
CA GLY A 375 15.27 12.10 -8.64
C GLY A 375 14.13 12.64 -9.52
N THR A 376 13.07 11.86 -9.75
CA THR A 376 11.99 12.24 -10.67
C THR A 376 10.62 12.26 -10.03
N THR A 377 10.21 11.17 -9.36
CA THR A 377 8.95 11.09 -8.61
C THR A 377 9.18 11.00 -7.09
N GLY A 378 10.44 10.92 -6.67
CA GLY A 378 10.82 10.83 -5.27
C GLY A 378 12.32 10.63 -5.08
N LEU A 379 12.74 10.49 -3.83
CA LEU A 379 14.12 10.25 -3.42
C LEU A 379 14.20 8.92 -2.67
N LEU A 380 15.20 8.12 -2.99
CA LEU A 380 15.44 6.80 -2.41
C LEU A 380 16.75 6.78 -1.66
N LEU A 381 16.72 6.25 -0.44
CA LEU A 381 17.90 6.02 0.38
C LEU A 381 18.46 4.62 0.14
N ASP A 382 19.69 4.57 -0.36
CA ASP A 382 20.50 3.35 -0.33
C ASP A 382 21.21 3.25 1.02
N THR A 383 20.81 2.26 1.83
CA THR A 383 21.31 2.10 3.20
C THR A 383 22.76 1.63 3.24
N GLN A 384 23.22 0.84 2.27
CA GLN A 384 24.62 0.41 2.21
C GLN A 384 25.51 1.60 1.86
N ARG A 385 25.11 2.37 0.84
CA ARG A 385 25.85 3.57 0.43
C ARG A 385 25.91 4.61 1.54
N ALA A 386 24.84 4.77 2.32
CA ALA A 386 24.81 5.69 3.45
C ALA A 386 25.84 5.36 4.53
N VAL A 387 26.11 4.08 4.78
CA VAL A 387 27.10 3.63 5.76
C VAL A 387 28.52 3.72 5.19
N SER A 388 28.73 3.35 3.93
CA SER A 388 30.06 3.34 3.30
C SER A 388 30.65 4.71 2.98
N ALA A 389 29.82 5.76 2.91
CA ALA A 389 30.28 7.11 2.54
C ALA A 389 31.26 7.73 3.56
N ASP A 390 31.34 7.21 4.78
CA ASP A 390 32.27 7.66 5.84
C ASP A 390 33.48 6.73 6.06
N ASP A 391 33.45 5.48 5.61
CA ASP A 391 34.60 4.55 5.76
C ASP A 391 35.70 4.84 4.71
N ALA A 392 35.38 5.61 3.68
CA ALA A 392 36.37 6.29 2.87
C ALA A 392 36.88 7.52 3.63
N SER A 393 38.01 7.40 4.32
CA SER A 393 38.91 8.53 4.59
C SER A 393 38.95 9.43 3.35
N PRO A 394 38.89 10.77 3.49
CA PRO A 394 38.66 11.66 2.34
C PRO A 394 39.78 11.46 1.33
N ALA A 395 39.49 10.69 0.28
CA ALA A 395 40.38 10.57 -0.85
C ALA A 395 40.48 11.97 -1.47
N PRO A 396 41.69 12.46 -1.72
CA PRO A 396 41.90 13.83 -2.16
C PRO A 396 41.14 14.06 -3.46
N VAL A 397 40.50 15.23 -3.54
CA VAL A 397 39.97 15.80 -4.78
C VAL A 397 41.01 15.58 -5.88
N PRO A 398 40.69 14.90 -7.00
CA PRO A 398 41.64 14.82 -8.08
C PRO A 398 41.86 16.23 -8.59
N ALA A 399 43.08 16.72 -8.37
CA ALA A 399 43.61 17.91 -9.00
C ALA A 399 43.41 17.76 -10.52
N ALA A 400 43.02 18.86 -11.14
CA ALA A 400 42.96 18.96 -12.58
C ALA A 400 44.30 18.55 -13.22
N SER A 401 44.21 17.69 -14.25
CA SER A 401 45.17 17.56 -15.35
C SER A 401 46.60 17.10 -15.03
N THR A 402 46.93 15.88 -15.44
CA THR A 402 48.10 15.66 -16.30
C THR A 402 47.59 15.21 -17.67
N ALA A 403 47.60 16.15 -18.63
CA ALA A 403 47.43 15.84 -20.04
C ALA A 403 48.64 15.01 -20.55
N PRO A 404 48.46 14.17 -21.58
CA PRO A 404 49.56 13.51 -22.27
C PRO A 404 50.44 14.54 -23.00
N GLN A 405 51.74 14.30 -23.01
CA GLN A 405 52.67 14.95 -23.93
C GLN A 405 52.13 14.85 -25.36
N GLN A 406 51.97 15.98 -26.04
CA GLN A 406 51.87 16.04 -27.49
C GLN A 406 52.98 16.94 -28.06
N ASP A 407 53.55 16.42 -29.14
CA ASP A 407 54.56 16.97 -30.03
C ASP A 407 54.44 18.47 -30.31
N PRO A 408 55.58 19.19 -30.39
CA PRO A 408 55.61 20.54 -30.90
C PRO A 408 55.61 20.51 -32.43
N ASN A 409 54.43 20.49 -33.06
CA ASN A 409 54.17 21.04 -34.41
C ASN A 409 52.71 20.82 -34.84
N ALA A 410 51.81 21.77 -34.57
CA ALA A 410 50.68 22.06 -35.47
C ALA A 410 49.97 23.36 -35.10
N VAL A 411 49.75 24.17 -36.12
CA VAL A 411 49.30 25.57 -36.22
C VAL A 411 47.76 25.73 -36.13
N HIS A 412 47.30 26.82 -35.46
CA HIS A 412 46.01 27.57 -35.63
C HIS A 412 44.65 26.86 -35.33
N LEU A 413 43.51 27.48 -34.97
CA LEU A 413 42.96 28.86 -34.91
C LEU A 413 41.61 28.83 -34.13
N GLY A 414 41.30 29.86 -33.31
CA GLY A 414 39.94 30.29 -32.86
C GLY A 414 39.18 29.32 -31.93
N GLU A 415 38.34 29.70 -30.97
CA GLU A 415 37.57 30.91 -30.73
C GLU A 415 37.05 30.85 -29.27
N GLN A 416 36.91 32.00 -28.61
CA GLN A 416 36.59 32.14 -27.19
C GLN A 416 35.07 32.06 -26.91
N THR A 417 34.67 31.47 -25.78
CA THR A 417 33.40 31.84 -25.08
C THR A 417 33.50 31.50 -23.57
N PRO A 418 32.88 32.29 -22.66
CA PRO A 418 33.37 32.46 -21.29
C PRO A 418 32.71 31.54 -20.25
N LEU A 419 33.41 31.41 -19.11
CA LEU A 419 32.95 30.76 -17.87
C LEU A 419 31.66 31.38 -17.30
N PRO A 420 30.87 30.58 -16.56
CA PRO A 420 30.13 31.07 -15.41
C PRO A 420 30.67 30.51 -14.08
N THR A 421 30.41 31.30 -13.06
CA THR A 421 30.84 31.23 -11.68
C THR A 421 30.00 30.30 -10.79
N SER A 422 30.66 29.87 -9.72
CA SER A 422 30.28 29.12 -8.52
C SER A 422 28.81 28.91 -8.07
N SER A 423 28.64 27.72 -7.48
CA SER A 423 27.89 27.38 -6.24
C SER A 423 26.53 26.68 -6.35
N GLY A 424 26.42 25.52 -5.70
CA GLY A 424 25.20 24.71 -5.57
C GLY A 424 25.46 23.23 -5.88
N ARG A 425 25.57 22.38 -4.85
CA ARG A 425 25.68 20.92 -5.01
C ARG A 425 24.31 20.38 -5.42
N ALA A 426 23.98 20.53 -6.70
CA ALA A 426 22.71 20.07 -7.27
C ALA A 426 22.72 18.54 -7.45
N VAL A 427 21.66 17.88 -6.99
CA VAL A 427 21.33 16.52 -7.43
C VAL A 427 20.92 16.62 -8.91
N PRO A 428 21.51 15.84 -9.83
CA PRO A 428 21.18 15.95 -11.24
C PRO A 428 19.72 15.55 -11.47
N VAL A 429 18.91 16.51 -11.91
CA VAL A 429 17.54 16.29 -12.40
C VAL A 429 17.66 15.66 -13.79
N ALA A 430 17.27 14.39 -13.93
CA ALA A 430 17.30 13.71 -15.21
C ALA A 430 16.29 14.33 -16.19
N ALA A 431 16.73 14.59 -17.42
CA ALA A 431 15.86 14.91 -18.56
C ALA A 431 14.99 13.69 -18.94
N ALA A 432 13.87 13.94 -19.60
CA ALA A 432 12.77 13.01 -19.91
C ALA A 432 13.16 11.79 -20.79
N GLY A 433 14.05 10.93 -20.30
CA GLY A 433 14.19 9.54 -20.74
C GLY A 433 13.19 8.65 -20.00
N HIS A 434 12.94 7.44 -20.53
CA HIS A 434 12.05 6.45 -19.93
C HIS A 434 12.24 6.37 -18.40
N LEU A 435 11.19 6.72 -17.65
CA LEU A 435 11.17 6.70 -16.20
C LEU A 435 11.53 5.30 -15.72
N LYS A 436 12.73 5.14 -15.15
CA LYS A 436 13.20 3.89 -14.58
C LYS A 436 12.95 3.90 -13.07
N PRO A 437 12.07 3.04 -12.54
CA PRO A 437 11.91 2.90 -11.10
C PRO A 437 13.18 2.38 -10.42
N GLY A 438 13.39 2.82 -9.18
CA GLY A 438 14.47 2.36 -8.31
C GLY A 438 15.80 3.09 -8.51
N LEU A 439 16.82 2.58 -7.82
CA LEU A 439 18.22 2.92 -8.05
C LEU A 439 18.89 1.86 -8.95
N SER A 440 20.06 2.20 -9.49
CA SER A 440 20.87 1.25 -10.25
C SER A 440 21.67 0.30 -9.38
N SER A 441 21.88 0.62 -8.09
CA SER A 441 22.50 -0.28 -7.13
C SER A 441 21.61 -1.50 -6.86
N PRO A 442 22.18 -2.64 -6.45
CA PRO A 442 21.39 -3.77 -6.00
C PRO A 442 20.66 -3.42 -4.69
N ILE A 443 19.44 -3.90 -4.56
CA ILE A 443 18.68 -3.81 -3.30
C ILE A 443 19.42 -4.64 -2.23
N PRO A 444 19.69 -4.10 -1.03
CA PRO A 444 20.31 -4.85 0.06
C PRO A 444 19.52 -6.11 0.41
N SER A 445 20.17 -7.13 0.95
CA SER A 445 19.46 -8.27 1.54
C SER A 445 18.83 -7.90 2.89
N VAL A 446 17.82 -8.67 3.30
CA VAL A 446 17.14 -8.52 4.60
C VAL A 446 18.13 -8.62 5.77
N LYS A 447 19.13 -9.51 5.65
CA LYS A 447 20.15 -9.69 6.69
C LYS A 447 21.06 -8.46 6.78
N GLU A 448 21.52 -7.94 5.65
CA GLU A 448 22.33 -6.71 5.61
C GLU A 448 21.55 -5.51 6.16
N PHE A 449 20.29 -5.37 5.74
CA PHE A 449 19.41 -4.34 6.25
C PHE A 449 19.22 -4.43 7.77
N ALA A 450 18.92 -5.62 8.30
CA ALA A 450 18.73 -5.82 9.74
C ALA A 450 20.01 -5.50 10.55
N MET A 451 21.19 -5.82 10.02
CA MET A 451 22.47 -5.45 10.64
C MET A 451 22.65 -3.92 10.67
N ILE A 452 22.39 -3.23 9.55
CA ILE A 452 22.53 -1.77 9.44
C ILE A 452 21.51 -1.03 10.32
N MET A 453 20.28 -1.53 10.41
CA MET A 453 19.16 -0.88 11.11
C MET A 453 19.01 -1.28 12.57
N SER A 454 19.99 -2.00 13.12
CA SER A 454 20.04 -2.28 14.55
C SER A 454 20.13 -0.98 15.35
N HIS A 455 19.24 -0.81 16.34
CA HIS A 455 19.12 0.43 17.10
C HIS A 455 20.43 0.79 17.84
N ASN A 456 20.67 2.08 18.04
CA ASN A 456 21.84 2.63 18.73
C ASN A 456 23.19 2.27 18.08
N THR A 457 23.19 1.81 16.83
CA THR A 457 24.42 1.60 16.07
C THR A 457 24.81 2.85 15.30
N ARG A 458 26.11 3.01 15.03
CA ARG A 458 26.63 4.08 14.16
C ARG A 458 25.97 4.03 12.78
N SER A 459 25.79 2.82 12.24
CA SER A 459 25.16 2.59 10.93
C SER A 459 23.71 3.06 10.88
N PHE A 460 22.93 2.82 11.94
CA PHE A 460 21.57 3.37 12.03
C PHE A 460 21.57 4.90 12.08
N HIS A 461 22.49 5.52 12.84
CA HIS A 461 22.60 6.97 12.93
C HIS A 461 22.96 7.59 11.57
N GLN A 462 23.89 6.97 10.82
CA GLN A 462 24.25 7.40 9.46
C GLN A 462 23.05 7.31 8.51
N CYS A 463 22.27 6.23 8.59
CA CYS A 463 21.05 6.09 7.80
C CYS A 463 20.00 7.15 8.16
N ALA A 464 19.81 7.44 9.45
CA ALA A 464 18.88 8.48 9.91
C ALA A 464 19.31 9.88 9.43
N GLN A 465 20.62 10.17 9.47
CA GLN A 465 21.16 11.42 8.94
C GLN A 465 20.98 11.52 7.42
N ALA A 466 21.28 10.46 6.67
CA ALA A 466 21.07 10.43 5.24
C ALA A 466 19.59 10.60 4.87
N TYR A 467 18.67 9.94 5.58
CA TYR A 467 17.23 10.11 5.40
C TYR A 467 16.77 11.54 5.73
N SER A 468 17.33 12.15 6.78
CA SER A 468 17.08 13.55 7.15
C SER A 468 17.46 14.51 6.03
N ILE A 469 18.61 14.29 5.37
CA ILE A 469 19.06 15.11 4.23
C ILE A 469 18.07 15.02 3.06
N LEU A 470 17.52 13.84 2.77
CA LEU A 470 16.51 13.68 1.71
C LEU A 470 15.21 14.42 2.06
N LEU A 471 14.76 14.33 3.31
CA LEU A 471 13.60 15.10 3.78
C LEU A 471 13.86 16.61 3.71
N GLU A 472 15.02 17.06 4.20
CA GLU A 472 15.42 18.47 4.17
C GLU A 472 15.42 19.04 2.76
N CYS A 473 15.96 18.29 1.79
CA CYS A 473 15.98 18.66 0.38
C CYS A 473 14.56 18.99 -0.11
N LEU A 474 13.60 18.09 0.11
CA LEU A 474 12.23 18.30 -0.33
C LEU A 474 11.46 19.30 0.52
N ILE A 475 11.77 19.48 1.81
CA ILE A 475 11.12 20.49 2.65
C ILE A 475 11.52 21.90 2.18
N ARG A 476 12.81 22.11 1.91
CA ARG A 476 13.37 23.40 1.48
C ARG A 476 13.01 23.74 0.04
N ASP A 477 13.20 22.80 -0.88
CA ASP A 477 13.01 23.04 -2.31
C ASP A 477 11.56 22.75 -2.73
N ARG A 478 10.76 23.82 -2.72
CA ARG A 478 9.35 23.77 -3.08
C ARG A 478 9.14 23.49 -4.56
N THR A 479 10.00 24.03 -5.41
CA THR A 479 9.91 23.87 -6.87
C THR A 479 10.20 22.44 -7.26
N LEU A 480 11.26 21.86 -6.69
CA LEU A 480 11.58 20.44 -6.85
C LEU A 480 10.44 19.56 -6.36
N ARG A 481 9.91 19.82 -5.15
CA ARG A 481 8.80 19.08 -4.57
C ARG A 481 7.55 19.12 -5.45
N ALA A 482 7.17 20.29 -5.95
CA ALA A 482 6.02 20.46 -6.84
C ALA A 482 6.23 19.74 -8.18
N THR A 483 7.42 19.87 -8.77
CA THR A 483 7.76 19.21 -10.04
C THR A 483 7.73 17.68 -9.89
N MET A 484 8.31 17.15 -8.81
CA MET A 484 8.28 15.71 -8.54
C MET A 484 6.87 15.22 -8.26
N GLY A 485 6.05 16.01 -7.56
CA GLY A 485 4.64 15.70 -7.29
C GLY A 485 3.80 15.61 -8.55
N GLN A 486 3.98 16.55 -9.50
CA GLN A 486 3.30 16.49 -10.79
C GLN A 486 3.70 15.23 -11.58
N ARG A 487 5.00 14.94 -11.67
CA ARG A 487 5.50 13.73 -12.36
C ARG A 487 5.04 12.44 -11.67
N ALA A 488 4.91 12.45 -10.35
CA ALA A 488 4.38 11.34 -9.56
C ALA A 488 2.91 11.07 -9.92
N GLN A 489 2.10 12.12 -10.04
CA GLN A 489 0.70 12.02 -10.43
C GLN A 489 0.55 11.48 -11.86
N GLU A 490 1.29 12.03 -12.82
CA GLU A 490 1.31 11.57 -14.22
C GLU A 490 1.77 10.10 -14.33
N TYR A 491 2.72 9.68 -13.50
CA TYR A 491 3.16 8.29 -13.45
C TYR A 491 2.08 7.35 -12.87
N ALA A 492 1.37 7.79 -11.82
CA ALA A 492 0.35 6.99 -11.15
C ALA A 492 -0.99 6.95 -11.92
N SER A 493 -1.32 7.96 -12.72
CA SER A 493 -2.56 7.99 -13.52
C SER A 493 -2.64 6.84 -14.54
N ASN A 494 -1.51 6.26 -14.92
CA ASN A 494 -1.40 5.11 -15.83
C ASN A 494 -1.34 3.76 -15.08
N LYS A 495 -1.79 3.72 -13.82
CA LYS A 495 -1.79 2.53 -12.96
C LYS A 495 -3.11 2.37 -12.23
N THR A 496 -4.21 2.34 -12.99
CA THR A 496 -5.54 2.22 -12.41
C THR A 496 -5.83 0.78 -11.95
N TRP A 497 -6.86 0.60 -11.12
CA TRP A 497 -7.37 -0.74 -10.80
C TRP A 497 -7.86 -1.50 -12.05
N TRP A 498 -8.32 -0.80 -13.08
CA TRP A 498 -8.73 -1.40 -14.35
C TRP A 498 -7.52 -2.02 -15.06
N ASP A 499 -6.45 -1.24 -15.22
CA ASP A 499 -5.20 -1.72 -15.84
C ASP A 499 -4.60 -2.90 -15.07
N ALA A 500 -4.64 -2.83 -13.73
CA ALA A 500 -4.15 -3.88 -12.86
C ALA A 500 -4.93 -5.20 -13.02
N MET A 501 -6.23 -5.13 -13.30
CA MET A 501 -7.10 -6.31 -13.39
C MET A 501 -7.09 -7.00 -14.75
N GLU A 502 -6.63 -6.34 -15.82
CA GLU A 502 -6.50 -6.96 -17.14
C GLU A 502 -5.60 -8.20 -17.11
N ALA A 503 -4.44 -8.11 -16.46
CA ALA A 503 -3.47 -9.21 -16.43
C ALA A 503 -3.99 -10.48 -15.73
N PRO A 504 -4.62 -10.40 -14.54
CA PRO A 504 -5.32 -11.54 -13.94
C PRO A 504 -6.40 -12.15 -14.82
N ILE A 505 -7.26 -11.32 -15.44
CA ILE A 505 -8.37 -11.79 -16.28
C ILE A 505 -7.83 -12.57 -17.47
N ARG A 506 -6.89 -11.96 -18.21
CA ARG A 506 -6.20 -12.62 -19.32
C ARG A 506 -5.48 -13.90 -18.88
N GLY A 507 -4.88 -13.88 -17.70
CA GLY A 507 -4.25 -15.07 -17.12
C GLY A 507 -5.24 -16.19 -16.83
N TYR A 508 -6.44 -15.86 -16.32
CA TYR A 508 -7.53 -16.82 -16.13
C TYR A 508 -7.98 -17.44 -17.45
N GLU A 509 -8.23 -16.61 -18.47
CA GLU A 509 -8.60 -17.08 -19.81
C GLU A 509 -7.57 -18.03 -20.40
N GLN A 510 -6.28 -17.70 -20.27
CA GLN A 510 -5.19 -18.55 -20.76
C GLN A 510 -5.15 -19.91 -20.08
N VAL A 511 -5.32 -19.99 -18.75
CA VAL A 511 -5.29 -21.27 -18.04
C VAL A 511 -6.55 -22.09 -18.30
N ILE A 512 -7.70 -21.44 -18.48
CA ILE A 512 -8.97 -22.08 -18.88
C ILE A 512 -8.84 -22.68 -20.28
N ALA A 513 -8.29 -21.90 -21.24
CA ALA A 513 -8.09 -22.36 -22.60
C ALA A 513 -7.12 -23.54 -22.67
N LYS A 514 -5.99 -23.47 -21.97
CA LYS A 514 -5.02 -24.57 -21.86
C LYS A 514 -5.59 -25.83 -21.20
N ALA A 515 -6.55 -25.68 -20.29
CA ALA A 515 -7.26 -26.79 -19.67
C ALA A 515 -8.28 -27.46 -20.62
N GLY A 516 -8.35 -27.05 -21.90
CA GLY A 516 -9.26 -27.62 -22.89
C GLY A 516 -10.72 -27.18 -22.70
N ARG A 517 -10.95 -26.07 -21.98
CA ARG A 517 -12.29 -25.49 -21.72
C ARG A 517 -12.60 -24.32 -22.66
N THR A 518 -12.15 -24.35 -23.90
CA THR A 518 -12.62 -23.39 -24.91
C THR A 518 -13.95 -23.87 -25.49
N ASN A 519 -15.01 -23.10 -25.26
CA ASN A 519 -16.34 -23.24 -25.88
C ASN A 519 -16.91 -24.67 -25.86
N LEU A 520 -17.00 -25.27 -24.67
CA LEU A 520 -17.85 -26.45 -24.50
C LEU A 520 -19.29 -26.03 -24.81
N THR A 521 -19.96 -26.78 -25.67
CA THR A 521 -21.41 -26.61 -25.89
C THR A 521 -22.16 -26.80 -24.56
N ASP A 522 -23.32 -26.18 -24.37
CA ASP A 522 -24.11 -26.33 -23.12
C ASP A 522 -24.31 -27.80 -22.73
N ALA A 523 -24.44 -28.69 -23.72
CA ALA A 523 -24.56 -30.14 -23.55
C ALA A 523 -23.27 -30.81 -23.06
N GLU A 524 -22.10 -30.44 -23.59
CA GLU A 524 -20.79 -30.95 -23.13
C GLU A 524 -20.44 -30.42 -21.74
N LEU A 525 -20.79 -29.16 -21.48
CA LEU A 525 -20.76 -28.59 -20.16
C LEU A 525 -21.65 -29.44 -19.25
N GLU A 526 -22.91 -29.66 -19.58
CA GLU A 526 -23.84 -30.47 -18.78
C GLU A 526 -23.38 -31.93 -18.56
N ALA A 527 -22.69 -32.54 -19.52
CA ALA A 527 -22.10 -33.87 -19.38
C ALA A 527 -20.89 -33.89 -18.43
N LEU A 528 -19.94 -32.95 -18.55
CA LEU A 528 -18.84 -32.77 -17.60
C LEU A 528 -19.36 -32.44 -16.20
N ARG A 529 -20.38 -31.60 -16.16
CA ARG A 529 -21.15 -31.20 -14.98
C ARG A 529 -21.79 -32.41 -14.30
N ASN A 530 -22.28 -33.40 -15.06
CA ASN A 530 -22.83 -34.66 -14.55
C ASN A 530 -21.75 -35.67 -14.14
N ALA A 531 -20.59 -35.67 -14.80
CA ALA A 531 -19.43 -36.47 -14.37
C ALA A 531 -18.87 -36.00 -13.01
N GLN A 532 -18.80 -34.68 -12.78
CA GLN A 532 -18.45 -34.12 -11.48
C GLN A 532 -19.50 -34.43 -10.39
N ARG A 533 -20.80 -34.51 -10.76
CA ARG A 533 -21.88 -34.92 -9.84
C ARG A 533 -21.77 -36.40 -9.41
N LYS A 534 -21.17 -37.28 -10.23
CA LYS A 534 -20.93 -38.69 -9.86
C LYS A 534 -19.88 -38.85 -8.76
N ILE A 535 -19.03 -37.84 -8.54
CA ILE A 535 -18.24 -37.69 -7.30
C ILE A 535 -19.19 -37.11 -6.23
N ALA A 536 -20.19 -37.91 -5.85
CA ALA A 536 -21.24 -37.53 -4.90
C ALA A 536 -20.70 -37.60 -3.45
N PRO A 537 -21.45 -37.03 -2.49
CA PRO A 537 -20.99 -35.96 -1.60
C PRO A 537 -20.06 -36.47 -0.50
N LEU A 538 -19.41 -35.54 0.19
CA LEU A 538 -18.81 -35.71 1.52
C LEU A 538 -19.89 -36.06 2.57
N SER A 539 -20.67 -37.09 2.34
CA SER A 539 -21.72 -37.62 3.21
C SER A 539 -21.74 -39.13 3.07
N GLY A 540 -21.48 -39.82 4.17
CA GLY A 540 -21.39 -41.27 4.24
C GLY A 540 -20.59 -41.69 5.48
N PRO A 541 -20.70 -42.97 5.90
CA PRO A 541 -20.04 -43.47 7.10
C PRO A 541 -18.51 -43.31 7.02
N TYR A 542 -17.93 -43.43 5.83
CA TYR A 542 -16.49 -43.28 5.59
C TYR A 542 -15.98 -41.85 5.82
N ILE A 543 -16.68 -40.84 5.28
CA ILE A 543 -16.35 -39.43 5.50
C ILE A 543 -16.51 -39.06 6.97
N THR A 544 -17.55 -39.60 7.61
CA THR A 544 -17.82 -39.38 9.04
C THR A 544 -16.69 -39.94 9.90
N ALA A 545 -16.18 -41.13 9.57
CA ALA A 545 -15.02 -41.72 10.22
C ALA A 545 -13.73 -40.92 10.00
N LEU A 546 -13.52 -40.38 8.80
CA LEU A 546 -12.35 -39.56 8.45
C LEU A 546 -12.36 -38.21 9.18
N VAL A 547 -13.54 -37.59 9.32
CA VAL A 547 -13.75 -36.39 10.14
C VAL A 547 -13.54 -36.70 11.63
N ALA A 548 -14.03 -37.83 12.12
CA ALA A 548 -13.79 -38.28 13.50
C ALA A 548 -12.30 -38.52 13.78
N LEU A 549 -11.58 -39.14 12.84
CA LEU A 549 -10.13 -39.32 12.90
C LEU A 549 -9.37 -37.98 12.90
N TYR A 550 -9.77 -37.04 12.04
CA TYR A 550 -9.20 -35.70 12.02
C TYR A 550 -9.44 -34.96 13.35
N LEU A 551 -10.66 -35.04 13.91
CA LEU A 551 -10.98 -34.45 15.21
C LEU A 551 -10.23 -35.13 16.35
N ALA A 552 -10.09 -36.45 16.34
CA ALA A 552 -9.30 -37.20 17.33
C ALA A 552 -7.82 -36.84 17.26
N PHE A 553 -7.24 -36.78 16.06
CA PHE A 553 -5.87 -36.31 15.85
C PHE A 553 -5.69 -34.87 16.34
N PHE A 554 -6.66 -33.99 16.06
CA PHE A 554 -6.63 -32.61 16.51
C PHE A 554 -6.73 -32.49 18.04
N ILE A 555 -7.59 -33.27 18.69
CA ILE A 555 -7.73 -33.31 20.16
C ILE A 555 -6.42 -33.80 20.79
N VAL A 556 -5.84 -34.89 20.28
CA VAL A 556 -4.57 -35.43 20.76
C VAL A 556 -3.46 -34.39 20.61
N MET A 557 -3.34 -33.78 19.43
CA MET A 557 -2.36 -32.72 19.19
C MET A 557 -2.57 -31.54 20.16
N TRP A 558 -3.82 -31.13 20.41
CA TRP A 558 -4.16 -30.04 21.33
C TRP A 558 -3.82 -30.34 22.79
N THR A 559 -4.03 -31.58 23.25
CA THR A 559 -3.71 -32.00 24.62
C THR A 559 -2.22 -32.16 24.91
N TYR A 560 -1.37 -32.26 23.87
CA TYR A 560 0.07 -32.48 24.04
C TYR A 560 0.94 -31.27 23.63
N LEU A 561 0.37 -30.23 23.02
CA LEU A 561 1.09 -29.01 22.58
C LEU A 561 0.69 -27.73 23.33
N LEU A 562 -0.26 -27.81 24.25
CA LEU A 562 -0.59 -26.83 25.30
C LEU A 562 -0.31 -27.45 26.65
#